data_AF-A0A2M7Z748-F1
#
_entry.id   AF-A0A2M7Z748-F1
#
_cell.length_a   1.000
_cell.length_b   1.000
_cell.length_c   1.000
_cell.angle_alpha   90.00
_cell.angle_beta   90.00
_cell.angle_gamma   90.00
#
_symmetry.space_group_name_H-M   'P 1'
#
loop_
_entity.id
_entity.type
_entity.pdbx_description
1 polymer ?
#
loop_
_entity_poly.entity_id
_entity_poly.type
_entity_poly.pdbx_seq_one_letter_code
_entity_poly.pdbx_strand_id
1 'polypeptide(L)'
;MKLINLKYIILSLSISILTLFSLWKITNPYLNTVIFLIFLIFFGLKFGKFFIPKCKLWQVFFGSLSVILLLITILTFIYWFYKININTISFSILSITLISFFLKSPKNDCHLLKKLSEIPFQEQFSLFSKLLFILFLSLSSVLFYVLLSKNFGDTLGSPWTIIGSKFFIVFTINSFILLLLLQNTKNKTINALSTIIYFLNFLTVALIIFKYGFGFDPFIHQAAEKFIKENGVIYPKQPYYLGQYSLVLLINFLTNLSIESIDKSLTPIASAILIPLSTYFTFKKLELQKFILISIALIPLFPLSFFIQTTPNSLSLLLFYVVSLWIWKEFAETNWRSNLFGILLSITTCAIHPLIGIPTLIIYIASLFKNNKIASLIYCVILTISIPLALSVNNLLSSGSLNLTLNLNNFLELFKQPYWYIFAGAPIEWRLLYFYKMLIVPALVLIGILGFVIAIKKYKITKANFFIKTIIYLFISTFITSSVLFFTDVVSYEQTNYARRILTMISLLLLPFITISIHEFFIKFST
;
A
#
# COMPACT_ATOMS: atom_id res chain seq x y z
N MET A 1 -19.08 -36.09 1.57
CA MET A 1 -18.20 -35.10 2.22
C MET A 1 -16.80 -35.69 2.22
N LYS A 2 -15.89 -35.28 1.32
CA LYS A 2 -14.52 -35.84 1.29
C LYS A 2 -13.87 -35.55 2.65
N LEU A 3 -13.34 -36.59 3.31
CA LEU A 3 -12.54 -36.48 4.53
C LEU A 3 -11.65 -35.24 4.42
N ILE A 4 -11.99 -34.21 5.19
CA ILE A 4 -11.09 -33.08 5.38
C ILE A 4 -9.79 -33.70 5.87
N ASN A 5 -8.68 -33.44 5.20
CA ASN A 5 -7.41 -34.08 5.50
C ASN A 5 -7.08 -33.84 6.98
N LEU A 6 -7.23 -34.89 7.81
CA LEU A 6 -7.13 -34.81 9.27
C LEU A 6 -5.81 -34.14 9.69
N LYS A 7 -4.73 -34.41 8.95
CA LYS A 7 -3.41 -33.78 9.14
C LYS A 7 -3.48 -32.25 9.05
N TYR A 8 -4.26 -31.72 8.12
CA TYR A 8 -4.41 -30.27 7.95
C TYR A 8 -5.19 -29.64 9.09
N ILE A 9 -6.27 -30.28 9.55
CA ILE A 9 -7.04 -29.81 10.71
C ILE A 9 -6.13 -29.76 11.93
N ILE A 10 -5.43 -30.87 12.22
CA ILE A 10 -4.50 -30.97 13.35
C ILE A 10 -3.46 -29.85 13.27
N LEU A 11 -2.78 -29.69 12.14
CA LEU A 11 -1.74 -28.66 11.98
C LEU A 11 -2.29 -27.24 12.13
N SER A 12 -3.48 -26.95 11.60
CA SER A 12 -4.13 -25.64 11.76
C SER A 12 -4.46 -25.34 13.21
N LEU A 13 -4.99 -26.33 13.93
CA LEU A 13 -5.29 -26.22 15.35
C LEU A 13 -4.00 -26.05 16.15
N SER A 14 -2.95 -26.83 15.88
CA SER A 14 -1.65 -26.72 16.55
C SER A 14 -1.04 -25.33 16.38
N ILE A 15 -1.03 -24.78 15.17
CA ILE A 15 -0.49 -23.43 14.92
C ILE A 15 -1.36 -22.35 15.59
N SER A 16 -2.68 -22.53 15.61
CA SER A 16 -3.58 -21.60 16.31
C SER A 16 -3.36 -21.65 17.82
N ILE A 17 -3.25 -22.84 18.40
CA ILE A 17 -2.95 -23.06 19.82
C ILE A 17 -1.59 -22.47 20.16
N LEU A 18 -0.57 -22.66 19.33
CA LEU A 18 0.75 -22.05 19.53
C LEU A 18 0.68 -20.52 19.52
N THR A 19 -0.10 -19.95 18.59
CA THR A 19 -0.30 -18.48 18.50
C THR A 19 -1.06 -17.94 19.70
N LEU A 20 -2.10 -18.64 20.16
CA LEU A 20 -2.84 -18.29 21.38
C LEU A 20 -1.94 -18.45 22.62
N PHE A 21 -1.17 -19.52 22.72
CA PHE A 21 -0.22 -19.71 23.82
C PHE A 21 0.80 -18.58 23.87
N SER A 22 1.34 -18.18 22.71
CA SER A 22 2.22 -17.02 22.55
C SER A 22 1.57 -15.72 23.05
N LEU A 23 0.34 -15.44 22.62
CA LEU A 23 -0.45 -14.28 23.04
C LEU A 23 -0.68 -14.21 24.57
N TRP A 24 -0.89 -15.35 25.23
CA TRP A 24 -1.25 -15.39 26.65
C TRP A 24 -0.07 -15.58 27.61
N LYS A 25 1.05 -16.18 27.16
CA LYS A 25 2.12 -16.65 28.06
C LYS A 25 3.52 -16.20 27.68
N ILE A 26 3.82 -15.97 26.40
CA ILE A 26 5.18 -15.66 25.97
C ILE A 26 5.36 -14.15 25.95
N THR A 27 6.38 -13.66 26.67
CA THR A 27 6.70 -12.22 26.71
C THR A 27 7.78 -11.82 25.69
N ASN A 28 8.58 -12.77 25.20
CA ASN A 28 9.67 -12.49 24.26
C ASN A 28 9.16 -12.01 22.88
N PRO A 29 9.47 -10.77 22.46
CA PRO A 29 8.90 -10.20 21.24
C PRO A 29 9.39 -10.87 19.96
N TYR A 30 10.64 -11.34 19.94
CA TYR A 30 11.23 -12.00 18.76
C TYR A 30 10.58 -13.36 18.52
N LEU A 31 10.42 -14.16 19.57
CA LEU A 31 9.76 -15.47 19.48
C LEU A 31 8.30 -15.32 19.05
N ASN A 32 7.58 -14.36 19.64
CA ASN A 32 6.20 -14.07 19.28
C ASN A 32 6.06 -13.60 17.82
N THR A 33 6.99 -12.77 17.35
CA THR A 33 7.05 -12.38 15.93
C THR A 33 7.24 -13.59 15.02
N VAL A 34 8.15 -14.51 15.35
CA VAL A 34 8.36 -15.75 14.57
C VAL A 34 7.09 -16.61 14.55
N ILE A 35 6.43 -16.80 15.69
CA ILE A 35 5.18 -17.56 15.78
C ILE A 35 4.08 -16.91 14.93
N PHE A 36 3.94 -15.58 14.99
CA PHE A 36 2.99 -14.84 14.17
C PHE A 36 3.29 -14.95 12.67
N LEU A 37 4.57 -14.92 12.27
CA LEU A 37 4.97 -15.16 10.88
C LEU A 37 4.64 -16.58 10.42
N ILE A 38 4.86 -17.60 11.25
CA ILE A 38 4.47 -18.99 10.97
C ILE A 38 2.94 -19.08 10.77
N PHE A 39 2.16 -18.42 11.64
CA PHE A 39 0.71 -18.32 11.50
C PHE A 39 0.32 -17.69 10.15
N LEU A 40 0.90 -16.54 9.81
CA LEU A 40 0.62 -15.83 8.56
C LEU A 40 1.03 -16.64 7.32
N ILE A 41 2.16 -17.34 7.33
CA ILE A 41 2.61 -18.16 6.19
C ILE A 41 1.70 -19.37 6.03
N PHE A 42 1.37 -20.06 7.13
CA PHE A 42 0.55 -21.28 7.08
C PHE A 42 -0.88 -20.99 6.61
N PHE A 43 -1.57 -20.06 7.28
CA PHE A 43 -2.92 -19.67 6.86
C PHE A 43 -2.88 -18.92 5.53
N GLY A 44 -1.83 -18.13 5.29
CA GLY A 44 -1.60 -17.47 4.02
C GLY A 44 -1.55 -18.44 2.85
N LEU A 45 -0.79 -19.54 2.95
CA LEU A 45 -0.80 -20.57 1.91
C LEU A 45 -2.21 -21.11 1.62
N LYS A 46 -3.06 -21.27 2.65
CA LYS A 46 -4.42 -21.79 2.47
C LYS A 46 -5.34 -20.78 1.77
N PHE A 47 -5.41 -19.56 2.30
CA PHE A 47 -6.19 -18.47 1.71
C PHE A 47 -5.67 -18.16 0.29
N GLY A 48 -4.36 -18.18 0.12
CA GLY A 48 -3.67 -18.04 -1.15
C GLY A 48 -4.11 -19.07 -2.18
N LYS A 49 -4.13 -20.36 -1.85
CA LYS A 49 -4.63 -21.42 -2.76
C LYS A 49 -6.10 -21.22 -3.14
N PHE A 50 -6.89 -20.63 -2.24
CA PHE A 50 -8.29 -20.33 -2.52
C PHE A 50 -8.43 -19.19 -3.54
N PHE A 51 -7.71 -18.08 -3.35
CA PHE A 51 -7.78 -16.90 -4.24
C PHE A 51 -6.95 -17.02 -5.53
N ILE A 52 -5.78 -17.65 -5.44
CA ILE A 52 -4.79 -17.76 -6.50
C ILE A 52 -4.39 -19.23 -6.69
N PRO A 53 -4.91 -19.93 -7.72
CA PRO A 53 -4.66 -21.36 -7.90
C PRO A 53 -3.20 -21.70 -8.26
N LYS A 54 -2.44 -20.75 -8.82
CA LYS A 54 -1.11 -20.99 -9.39
C LYS A 54 0.01 -20.25 -8.63
N CYS A 55 1.17 -20.88 -8.49
CA CYS A 55 2.41 -20.39 -7.86
C CYS A 55 2.38 -20.19 -6.32
N LYS A 56 3.18 -20.98 -5.60
CA LYS A 56 3.28 -20.95 -4.13
C LYS A 56 3.64 -19.58 -3.56
N LEU A 57 4.60 -18.85 -4.16
CA LEU A 57 5.03 -17.53 -3.67
C LEU A 57 3.85 -16.55 -3.61
N TRP A 58 3.05 -16.48 -4.69
CA TRP A 58 1.89 -15.59 -4.75
C TRP A 58 0.74 -16.05 -3.86
N GLN A 59 0.62 -17.36 -3.64
CA GLN A 59 -0.30 -17.91 -2.65
C GLN A 59 0.07 -17.45 -1.24
N VAL A 60 1.34 -17.59 -0.83
CA VAL A 60 1.80 -17.06 0.46
C VAL A 60 1.52 -15.57 0.54
N PHE A 61 1.99 -14.80 -0.44
CA PHE A 61 1.91 -13.34 -0.41
C PHE A 61 0.48 -12.80 -0.30
N PHE A 62 -0.39 -13.08 -1.28
CA PHE A 62 -1.76 -12.57 -1.27
C PHE A 62 -2.63 -13.27 -0.22
N GLY A 63 -2.31 -14.51 0.13
CA GLY A 63 -3.01 -15.21 1.18
C GLY A 63 -2.69 -14.67 2.57
N SER A 64 -1.42 -14.39 2.88
CA SER A 64 -1.03 -13.75 4.14
C SER A 64 -1.63 -12.34 4.22
N LEU A 65 -1.63 -11.59 3.11
CA LEU A 65 -2.35 -10.33 3.01
C LEU A 65 -3.85 -10.52 3.32
N SER A 66 -4.49 -11.54 2.74
CA SER A 66 -5.91 -11.86 3.02
C SER A 66 -6.19 -12.13 4.49
N VAL A 67 -5.30 -12.86 5.17
CA VAL A 67 -5.42 -13.14 6.61
C VAL A 67 -5.35 -11.84 7.41
N ILE A 68 -4.40 -10.96 7.10
CA ILE A 68 -4.28 -9.65 7.73
C ILE A 68 -5.55 -8.82 7.49
N LEU A 69 -6.03 -8.72 6.24
CA LEU A 69 -7.23 -7.97 5.89
C LEU A 69 -8.47 -8.47 6.64
N LEU A 70 -8.65 -9.79 6.76
CA LEU A 70 -9.74 -10.37 7.53
C LEU A 70 -9.64 -10.05 9.02
N LEU A 71 -8.43 -10.14 9.60
CA LEU A 71 -8.23 -9.77 11.00
C LEU A 71 -8.54 -8.29 11.24
N ILE A 72 -8.13 -7.38 10.35
CA ILE A 72 -8.48 -5.96 10.42
C ILE A 72 -9.99 -5.77 10.38
N THR A 73 -10.67 -6.36 9.39
CA THR A 73 -12.11 -6.19 9.21
C THR A 73 -12.91 -6.74 10.40
N ILE A 74 -12.56 -7.95 10.87
CA ILE A 74 -13.21 -8.58 12.04
C ILE A 74 -12.98 -7.73 13.30
N LEU A 75 -11.73 -7.33 13.57
CA LEU A 75 -11.42 -6.53 14.76
C LEU A 75 -12.02 -5.14 14.70
N THR A 76 -12.07 -4.50 13.54
CA THR A 76 -12.71 -3.19 13.39
C THR A 76 -14.21 -3.29 13.67
N PHE A 77 -14.86 -4.34 13.16
CA PHE A 77 -16.27 -4.59 13.43
C PHE A 77 -16.53 -4.84 14.92
N ILE A 78 -15.74 -5.71 15.55
CA ILE A 78 -15.84 -5.97 17.00
C ILE A 78 -15.58 -4.68 17.78
N TYR A 79 -14.54 -3.93 17.42
CA TYR A 79 -14.15 -2.72 18.11
C TYR A 79 -15.21 -1.63 17.99
N TRP A 80 -15.95 -1.55 16.90
CA TRP A 80 -17.07 -0.61 16.78
C TRP A 80 -18.14 -0.84 17.86
N PHE A 81 -18.52 -2.09 18.09
CA PHE A 81 -19.59 -2.45 19.04
C PHE A 81 -19.12 -2.78 20.46
N TYR A 82 -17.83 -3.09 20.64
CA TYR A 82 -17.28 -3.57 21.91
C TYR A 82 -15.91 -2.93 22.21
N LYS A 83 -14.92 -3.71 22.65
CA LYS A 83 -13.55 -3.31 22.99
C LYS A 83 -12.52 -4.22 22.32
N ILE A 84 -11.28 -3.76 22.21
CA ILE A 84 -10.13 -4.58 21.81
C ILE A 84 -9.39 -5.03 23.08
N ASN A 85 -9.28 -6.34 23.27
CA ASN A 85 -8.48 -6.97 24.31
C ASN A 85 -7.99 -8.36 23.86
N ILE A 86 -7.21 -9.02 24.71
CA ILE A 86 -6.66 -10.36 24.45
C ILE A 86 -7.75 -11.37 24.03
N ASN A 87 -8.94 -11.31 24.65
CA ASN A 87 -10.05 -12.21 24.33
C ASN A 87 -10.58 -11.97 22.90
N THR A 88 -10.76 -10.71 22.50
CA THR A 88 -11.26 -10.38 21.14
C THR A 88 -10.24 -10.72 20.05
N ILE A 89 -8.94 -10.64 20.35
CA ILE A 89 -7.87 -11.07 19.46
C ILE A 89 -7.84 -12.60 19.37
N SER A 90 -7.99 -13.30 20.50
CA SER A 90 -8.12 -14.76 20.53
C SER A 90 -9.30 -15.23 19.69
N PHE A 91 -10.46 -14.59 19.84
CA PHE A 91 -11.65 -14.85 19.03
C PHE A 91 -11.40 -14.62 17.53
N SER A 92 -10.68 -13.55 17.18
CA SER A 92 -10.34 -13.24 15.79
C SER A 92 -9.41 -14.31 15.19
N ILE A 93 -8.40 -14.79 15.93
CA ILE A 93 -7.53 -15.91 15.51
C ILE A 93 -8.37 -17.17 15.27
N LEU A 94 -9.24 -17.54 16.22
CA LEU A 94 -10.10 -18.72 16.09
C LEU A 94 -11.05 -18.60 14.90
N SER A 95 -11.54 -17.39 14.62
CA SER A 95 -12.39 -17.11 13.46
C SER A 95 -11.65 -17.35 12.15
N ILE A 96 -10.39 -16.90 12.03
CA ILE A 96 -9.54 -17.20 10.86
C ILE A 96 -9.36 -18.71 10.70
N THR A 97 -9.07 -19.43 11.79
CA THR A 97 -8.89 -20.88 11.77
C THR A 97 -10.15 -21.60 11.29
N LEU A 98 -11.31 -21.20 11.80
CA LEU A 98 -12.62 -21.74 11.43
C LEU A 98 -12.96 -21.44 9.97
N ILE A 99 -12.85 -20.18 9.54
CA ILE A 99 -13.07 -19.76 8.14
C ILE A 99 -12.19 -20.61 7.22
N SER A 100 -10.94 -20.82 7.62
CA SER A 100 -10.00 -21.63 6.84
C SER A 100 -10.60 -23.00 6.54
N PHE A 101 -11.24 -23.69 7.49
CA PHE A 101 -11.78 -25.05 7.30
C PHE A 101 -12.83 -25.14 6.19
N PHE A 102 -13.56 -24.05 5.94
CA PHE A 102 -14.55 -23.98 4.88
C PHE A 102 -13.98 -23.61 3.50
N LEU A 103 -12.72 -23.16 3.43
CA LEU A 103 -12.08 -22.82 2.16
C LEU A 103 -11.72 -24.08 1.36
N LYS A 104 -12.50 -24.35 0.33
CA LYS A 104 -12.22 -25.41 -0.65
C LYS A 104 -11.22 -24.91 -1.69
N SER A 105 -10.03 -25.50 -1.69
CA SER A 105 -9.07 -25.29 -2.78
C SER A 105 -9.67 -25.75 -4.12
N PRO A 106 -9.43 -25.04 -5.24
CA PRO A 106 -9.84 -25.52 -6.56
C PRO A 106 -9.26 -26.92 -6.81
N LYS A 107 -10.08 -27.84 -7.33
CA LYS A 107 -9.66 -29.23 -7.62
C LYS A 107 -8.69 -29.34 -8.80
N ASN A 108 -8.50 -28.27 -9.57
CA ASN A 108 -7.63 -28.30 -10.74
C ASN A 108 -6.15 -28.13 -10.32
N ASP A 109 -5.35 -29.08 -10.81
CA ASP A 109 -3.89 -29.08 -10.90
C ASP A 109 -3.08 -29.49 -9.66
N CYS A 110 -3.39 -30.65 -9.09
CA CYS A 110 -2.40 -31.42 -8.32
C CYS A 110 -1.36 -32.15 -9.21
N HIS A 111 -1.38 -31.96 -10.53
CA HIS A 111 -0.28 -32.39 -11.43
C HIS A 111 0.95 -31.47 -11.36
N LEU A 112 0.82 -30.28 -10.76
CA LEU A 112 1.89 -29.29 -10.66
C LEU A 112 2.85 -29.50 -9.47
N LEU A 113 2.51 -30.36 -8.49
CA LEU A 113 3.45 -30.72 -7.43
C LEU A 113 4.63 -31.54 -7.96
N LYS A 114 4.45 -32.31 -9.04
CA LYS A 114 5.56 -32.98 -9.76
C LYS A 114 6.41 -32.03 -10.60
N LYS A 115 5.85 -30.88 -11.02
CA LYS A 115 6.58 -29.87 -11.83
C LYS A 115 7.17 -28.72 -11.02
N LEU A 116 6.83 -28.61 -9.73
CA LEU A 116 7.38 -27.59 -8.82
C LEU A 116 8.70 -28.01 -8.16
N SER A 117 9.03 -29.30 -8.14
CA SER A 117 10.41 -29.78 -7.96
C SER A 117 11.31 -29.45 -9.16
N GLU A 118 10.71 -29.05 -10.29
CA GLU A 118 11.39 -28.68 -11.53
C GLU A 118 11.31 -27.19 -11.83
N ILE A 119 11.19 -26.32 -10.80
CA ILE A 119 11.69 -24.96 -11.00
C ILE A 119 13.20 -25.10 -10.88
N PRO A 120 13.99 -24.97 -11.96
CA PRO A 120 15.43 -24.92 -11.82
C PRO A 120 15.73 -23.66 -11.01
N PHE A 121 15.98 -23.83 -9.71
CA PHE A 121 16.66 -22.83 -8.90
C PHE A 121 18.10 -22.58 -9.41
N GLN A 122 18.52 -23.36 -10.41
CA GLN A 122 19.74 -23.23 -11.18
C GLN A 122 19.55 -22.37 -12.45
N GLU A 123 18.87 -21.22 -12.37
CA GLU A 123 19.24 -20.17 -13.32
C GLU A 123 20.68 -19.76 -12.95
N GLN A 124 21.64 -20.18 -13.77
CA GLN A 124 23.05 -19.92 -13.54
C GLN A 124 23.26 -18.41 -13.40
N PHE A 125 23.60 -18.00 -12.18
CA PHE A 125 24.00 -16.64 -11.91
C PHE A 125 25.36 -16.42 -12.56
N SER A 126 25.41 -15.53 -13.55
CA SER A 126 26.70 -15.07 -14.07
C SER A 126 27.54 -14.49 -12.93
N LEU A 127 28.86 -14.67 -12.98
CA LEU A 127 29.76 -14.09 -11.98
C LEU A 127 29.55 -12.58 -11.86
N PHE A 128 29.34 -11.90 -13.01
CA PHE A 128 29.03 -10.48 -13.07
C PHE A 128 27.75 -10.11 -12.31
N SER A 129 26.66 -10.86 -12.50
CA SER A 129 25.40 -10.63 -11.76
C SER A 129 25.58 -10.88 -10.25
N LYS A 130 26.41 -11.84 -9.84
CA LYS A 130 26.71 -12.09 -8.41
C LYS A 130 27.46 -10.88 -7.82
N LEU A 131 28.47 -10.39 -8.53
CA LEU A 131 29.25 -9.23 -8.13
C LEU A 131 28.38 -7.97 -8.03
N LEU A 132 27.52 -7.71 -9.02
CA LEU A 132 26.56 -6.60 -8.97
C LEU A 132 25.61 -6.72 -7.79
N PHE A 133 25.11 -7.93 -7.50
CA PHE A 133 24.20 -8.14 -6.38
C PHE A 133 24.89 -7.91 -5.03
N ILE A 134 26.11 -8.42 -4.85
CA ILE A 134 26.92 -8.19 -3.64
C ILE A 134 27.21 -6.69 -3.48
N LEU A 135 27.60 -6.01 -4.56
CA LEU A 135 27.88 -4.58 -4.55
C LEU A 135 26.62 -3.75 -4.25
N PHE A 136 25.47 -4.12 -4.81
CA PHE A 136 24.18 -3.50 -4.49
C PHE A 136 23.84 -3.68 -3.00
N LEU A 137 23.99 -4.89 -2.47
CA LEU A 137 23.71 -5.16 -1.06
C LEU A 137 24.67 -4.40 -0.14
N SER A 138 25.96 -4.32 -0.47
CA SER A 138 26.93 -3.61 0.36
C SER A 138 26.65 -2.12 0.39
N LEU A 139 26.39 -1.48 -0.75
CA LEU A 139 26.02 -0.06 -0.80
C LEU A 139 24.69 0.22 -0.12
N SER A 140 23.68 -0.66 -0.30
CA SER A 140 22.43 -0.58 0.45
C SER A 140 22.65 -0.66 1.96
N SER A 141 23.55 -1.53 2.41
CA SER A 141 23.89 -1.67 3.83
C SER A 141 24.61 -0.44 4.36
N VAL A 142 25.50 0.16 3.56
CA VAL A 142 26.16 1.44 3.89
C VAL A 142 25.12 2.56 4.03
N LEU A 143 24.15 2.66 3.12
CA LEU A 143 23.08 3.66 3.21
C LEU A 143 22.26 3.49 4.50
N PHE A 144 21.83 2.26 4.82
CA PHE A 144 21.15 1.96 6.07
C PHE A 144 21.99 2.31 7.30
N TYR A 145 23.27 1.95 7.29
CA TYR A 145 24.19 2.25 8.38
C TYR A 145 24.34 3.76 8.60
N VAL A 146 24.49 4.55 7.51
CA VAL A 146 24.56 6.01 7.59
C VAL A 146 23.28 6.56 8.22
N LEU A 147 22.10 6.11 7.80
CA LEU A 147 20.84 6.54 8.40
C LEU A 147 20.78 6.21 9.90
N LEU A 148 21.14 4.97 10.29
CA LEU A 148 21.16 4.54 11.70
C LEU A 148 22.13 5.38 12.55
N SER A 149 23.30 5.72 11.99
CA SER A 149 24.30 6.56 12.67
C SER A 149 23.86 8.03 12.85
N LYS A 150 22.82 8.45 12.13
CA LYS A 150 22.25 9.81 12.14
C LYS A 150 20.86 9.87 12.79
N ASN A 151 20.49 8.85 13.56
CA ASN A 151 19.25 8.88 14.32
C ASN A 151 19.27 10.05 15.32
N PHE A 152 18.24 10.90 15.26
CA PHE A 152 18.19 12.17 15.98
C PHE A 152 16.99 12.20 16.95
N GLY A 153 17.25 12.58 18.20
CA GLY A 153 16.26 12.59 19.27
C GLY A 153 15.50 13.91 19.42
N ASP A 154 16.07 15.01 18.96
CA ASP A 154 15.52 16.35 19.14
C ASP A 154 14.71 16.83 17.92
N THR A 155 14.15 18.04 18.02
CA THR A 155 13.41 18.68 16.94
C THR A 155 14.30 18.91 15.73
N LEU A 156 13.85 18.41 14.57
CA LEU A 156 14.56 18.52 13.31
C LEU A 156 13.58 18.99 12.23
N GLY A 157 13.89 20.09 11.56
CA GLY A 157 13.02 20.62 10.49
C GLY A 157 12.98 19.73 9.25
N SER A 158 14.02 18.94 8.99
CA SER A 158 14.11 18.03 7.85
C SER A 158 15.19 16.97 8.05
N PRO A 159 14.96 15.70 7.67
CA PRO A 159 15.97 14.64 7.79
C PRO A 159 17.22 14.94 6.97
N TRP A 160 17.07 15.73 5.90
CA TRP A 160 18.16 16.04 4.97
C TRP A 160 19.18 17.04 5.52
N THR A 161 18.89 17.70 6.66
CA THR A 161 19.82 18.68 7.27
C THR A 161 21.02 18.03 7.94
N ILE A 162 20.89 16.77 8.37
CA ILE A 162 21.96 15.99 9.04
C ILE A 162 22.58 14.94 8.12
N ILE A 163 21.99 14.73 6.94
CA ILE A 163 22.51 13.83 5.91
C ILE A 163 23.36 14.64 4.92
N GLY A 164 24.64 14.33 4.83
CA GLY A 164 25.55 14.99 3.89
C GLY A 164 25.37 14.56 2.44
N SER A 165 25.89 15.36 1.49
CA SER A 165 25.85 15.12 0.04
C SER A 165 26.36 13.73 -0.39
N LYS A 166 27.33 13.18 0.34
CA LYS A 166 27.89 11.84 0.10
C LYS A 166 26.84 10.73 0.12
N PHE A 167 25.81 10.86 0.96
CA PHE A 167 24.70 9.89 1.00
C PHE A 167 23.97 9.82 -0.35
N PHE A 168 23.68 10.98 -0.95
CA PHE A 168 23.00 11.04 -2.23
C PHE A 168 23.85 10.46 -3.36
N ILE A 169 25.17 10.70 -3.35
CA ILE A 169 26.10 10.10 -4.32
C ILE A 169 26.05 8.56 -4.22
N VAL A 170 26.17 8.01 -3.00
CA VAL A 170 26.09 6.56 -2.78
C VAL A 170 24.71 6.02 -3.18
N PHE A 171 23.64 6.75 -2.87
CA PHE A 171 22.28 6.38 -3.26
C PHE A 171 22.10 6.33 -4.79
N THR A 172 22.62 7.33 -5.52
CA THR A 172 22.60 7.36 -6.98
C THR A 172 23.38 6.20 -7.58
N ILE A 173 24.60 5.93 -7.07
CA ILE A 173 25.43 4.79 -7.52
C ILE A 173 24.70 3.47 -7.25
N ASN A 174 24.13 3.29 -6.06
CA ASN A 174 23.37 2.09 -5.69
C ASN A 174 22.14 1.90 -6.60
N SER A 175 21.45 2.99 -6.94
CA SER A 175 20.32 2.98 -7.88
C SER A 175 20.75 2.52 -9.27
N PHE A 176 21.88 3.03 -9.78
CA PHE A 176 22.41 2.62 -11.09
C PHE A 176 22.84 1.14 -11.10
N ILE A 177 23.50 0.67 -10.05
CA ILE A 177 23.90 -0.74 -9.90
C ILE A 177 22.66 -1.63 -9.84
N LEU A 178 21.58 -1.21 -9.17
CA LEU A 178 20.31 -1.94 -9.21
C LEU A 178 19.78 -2.05 -10.65
N LEU A 179 19.76 -0.96 -11.42
CA LEU A 179 19.28 -1.00 -12.80
C LEU A 179 20.13 -1.96 -13.67
N LEU A 180 21.46 -1.89 -13.55
CA LEU A 180 22.38 -2.82 -14.21
C LEU A 180 22.14 -4.27 -13.78
N LEU A 181 21.93 -4.50 -12.48
CA LEU A 181 21.59 -5.82 -11.97
C LEU A 181 20.30 -6.31 -12.65
N LEU A 182 19.20 -5.57 -12.53
CA LEU A 182 17.89 -5.93 -13.08
C LEU A 182 17.91 -6.18 -14.59
N GLN A 183 18.77 -5.50 -15.33
CA GLN A 183 18.96 -5.72 -16.77
C GLN A 183 19.71 -7.02 -17.09
N ASN A 184 20.69 -7.40 -16.25
CA ASN A 184 21.61 -8.50 -16.53
C ASN A 184 21.23 -9.84 -15.87
N THR A 185 20.49 -9.84 -14.76
CA THR A 185 20.03 -11.09 -14.11
C THR A 185 18.68 -11.55 -14.63
N LYS A 186 18.61 -12.83 -14.99
CA LYS A 186 17.36 -13.54 -15.33
C LYS A 186 16.56 -13.96 -14.09
N ASN A 187 17.21 -14.01 -12.92
CA ASN A 187 16.61 -14.50 -11.69
C ASN A 187 15.62 -13.48 -11.12
N LYS A 188 14.35 -13.72 -11.42
CA LYS A 188 13.21 -12.88 -11.01
C LYS A 188 13.08 -12.73 -9.49
N THR A 189 13.49 -13.72 -8.71
CA THR A 189 13.39 -13.67 -7.24
C THR A 189 14.41 -12.69 -6.66
N ILE A 190 15.67 -12.77 -7.10
CA ILE A 190 16.71 -11.84 -6.65
C ILE A 190 16.41 -10.42 -7.12
N ASN A 191 15.92 -10.26 -8.36
CA ASN A 191 15.52 -8.97 -8.88
C ASN A 191 14.38 -8.35 -8.05
N ALA A 192 13.36 -9.14 -7.70
CA ALA A 192 12.26 -8.67 -6.85
C ALA A 192 12.74 -8.30 -5.43
N LEU A 193 13.58 -9.14 -4.82
CA LEU A 193 14.16 -8.87 -3.49
C LEU A 193 15.04 -7.62 -3.50
N SER A 194 15.87 -7.42 -4.52
CA SER A 194 16.70 -6.22 -4.68
C SER A 194 15.83 -4.98 -4.83
N THR A 195 14.73 -5.08 -5.59
CA THR A 195 13.76 -3.98 -5.73
C THR A 195 13.09 -3.65 -4.39
N ILE A 196 12.71 -4.65 -3.58
CA ILE A 196 12.15 -4.42 -2.23
C ILE A 196 13.18 -3.71 -1.32
N ILE A 197 14.43 -4.17 -1.30
CA ILE A 197 15.51 -3.55 -0.51
C ILE A 197 15.74 -2.10 -0.93
N TYR A 198 15.67 -1.82 -2.23
CA TYR A 198 15.76 -0.46 -2.75
C TYR A 198 14.61 0.43 -2.28
N PHE A 199 13.37 -0.06 -2.34
CA PHE A 199 12.22 0.65 -1.80
C PHE A 199 12.31 0.86 -0.28
N LEU A 200 12.86 -0.11 0.47
CA LEU A 200 13.09 0.05 1.90
C LEU A 200 14.08 1.18 2.18
N ASN A 201 15.22 1.24 1.46
CA ASN A 201 16.17 2.35 1.59
C ASN A 201 15.52 3.71 1.31
N PHE A 202 14.61 3.77 0.34
CA PHE A 202 13.93 5.00 -0.05
C PHE A 202 12.85 5.44 0.96
N LEU A 203 11.97 4.53 1.39
CA LEU A 203 10.79 4.86 2.21
C LEU A 203 11.07 4.94 3.71
N THR A 204 12.18 4.36 4.20
CA THR A 204 12.48 4.29 5.64
C THR A 204 13.41 5.41 6.14
N VAL A 205 13.72 6.42 5.32
CA VAL A 205 14.58 7.53 5.76
C VAL A 205 13.98 8.25 6.97
N ALA A 206 12.72 8.65 6.89
CA ALA A 206 12.03 9.32 8.00
C ALA A 206 11.88 8.39 9.22
N LEU A 207 11.56 7.11 8.98
CA LEU A 207 11.47 6.07 10.02
C LEU A 207 12.74 6.00 10.89
N ILE A 208 13.91 6.00 10.24
CA ILE A 208 15.19 5.75 10.92
C ILE A 208 15.74 7.02 11.57
N ILE A 209 15.61 8.17 10.90
CA ILE A 209 16.18 9.43 11.38
C ILE A 209 15.40 10.00 12.55
N PHE A 210 14.07 9.99 12.49
CA PHE A 210 13.24 10.56 13.55
C PHE A 210 12.98 9.52 14.63
N LYS A 211 13.82 9.51 15.67
CA LYS A 211 13.76 8.55 16.79
C LYS A 211 12.35 8.36 17.33
N TYR A 212 11.64 9.46 17.53
CA TYR A 212 10.32 9.50 18.16
C TYR A 212 9.15 9.50 17.17
N GLY A 213 9.40 9.59 15.86
CA GLY A 213 8.39 9.64 14.81
C GLY A 213 8.47 10.93 14.01
N PHE A 214 7.99 10.88 12.78
CA PHE A 214 7.99 12.02 11.87
C PHE A 214 6.64 12.76 11.95
N GLY A 215 6.67 14.07 12.25
CA GLY A 215 5.45 14.87 12.44
C GLY A 215 4.78 14.69 13.80
N PHE A 216 3.65 15.36 14.02
CA PHE A 216 2.91 15.31 15.28
C PHE A 216 1.85 14.20 15.31
N ASP A 217 1.26 13.85 14.16
CA ASP A 217 0.21 12.82 14.03
C ASP A 217 0.55 11.49 14.72
N PRO A 218 1.77 10.92 14.59
CA PRO A 218 2.10 9.65 15.22
C PRO A 218 1.92 9.66 16.73
N PHE A 219 2.18 10.79 17.40
CA PHE A 219 2.04 10.89 18.86
C PHE A 219 0.58 10.81 19.30
N ILE A 220 -0.34 11.43 18.54
CA ILE A 220 -1.78 11.38 18.80
C ILE A 220 -2.29 9.95 18.61
N HIS A 221 -1.89 9.30 17.52
CA HIS A 221 -2.27 7.91 17.24
C HIS A 221 -1.73 6.95 18.31
N GLN A 222 -0.45 7.04 18.64
CA GLN A 222 0.19 6.19 19.64
C GLN A 222 -0.42 6.38 21.04
N ALA A 223 -0.77 7.61 21.42
CA ALA A 223 -1.46 7.88 22.69
C ALA A 223 -2.83 7.20 22.73
N ALA A 224 -3.63 7.33 21.66
CA ALA A 224 -4.92 6.66 21.55
C ALA A 224 -4.78 5.14 21.58
N GLU A 225 -3.83 4.57 20.84
CA GLU A 225 -3.57 3.13 20.81
C GLU A 225 -3.13 2.59 22.17
N LYS A 226 -2.25 3.29 22.90
CA LYS A 226 -1.89 2.94 24.28
C LYS A 226 -3.11 2.95 25.21
N PHE A 227 -3.92 4.01 25.12
CA PHE A 227 -5.15 4.10 25.91
C PHE A 227 -6.11 2.95 25.61
N ILE A 228 -6.29 2.59 24.34
CA ILE A 228 -7.15 1.46 23.92
C ILE A 228 -6.54 0.12 24.38
N LYS A 229 -5.22 -0.04 24.33
CA LYS A 229 -4.57 -1.26 24.84
C LYS A 229 -4.87 -1.49 26.32
N GLU A 230 -4.85 -0.43 27.12
CA GLU A 230 -5.06 -0.48 28.57
C GLU A 230 -6.54 -0.59 28.95
N ASN A 231 -7.39 0.23 28.33
CA ASN A 231 -8.81 0.37 28.70
C ASN A 231 -9.76 -0.43 27.79
N GLY A 232 -9.26 -0.94 26.67
CA GLY A 232 -9.98 -1.66 25.65
C GLY A 232 -10.75 -0.77 24.65
N VAL A 233 -11.05 0.48 25.00
CA VAL A 233 -11.85 1.40 24.19
C VAL A 233 -11.49 2.86 24.45
N ILE A 234 -11.64 3.72 23.44
CA ILE A 234 -11.60 5.18 23.58
C ILE A 234 -12.89 5.76 22.99
N TYR A 235 -13.46 6.78 23.64
CA TYR A 235 -14.66 7.47 23.19
C TYR A 235 -14.37 8.96 22.92
N PRO A 236 -15.02 9.58 21.92
CA PRO A 236 -15.88 8.94 20.91
C PRO A 236 -15.08 8.10 19.91
N LYS A 237 -15.69 7.03 19.39
CA LYS A 237 -15.06 6.20 18.35
C LYS A 237 -15.11 6.94 17.02
N GLN A 238 -13.94 7.25 16.48
CA GLN A 238 -13.81 7.95 15.20
C GLN A 238 -13.64 6.94 14.06
N PRO A 239 -14.54 6.91 13.06
CA PRO A 239 -14.50 5.91 11.99
C PRO A 239 -13.24 6.00 11.12
N TYR A 240 -12.55 7.15 11.12
CA TYR A 240 -11.35 7.40 10.32
C TYR A 240 -10.09 6.65 10.77
N TYR A 241 -10.10 6.00 11.94
CA TYR A 241 -8.87 5.47 12.56
C TYR A 241 -8.95 3.99 12.95
N LEU A 242 -10.16 3.41 12.98
CA LEU A 242 -10.42 2.14 13.65
C LEU A 242 -9.64 0.97 13.07
N GLY A 243 -9.56 0.87 11.74
CA GLY A 243 -8.86 -0.20 11.07
C GLY A 243 -7.35 -0.16 11.29
N GLN A 244 -6.74 1.04 11.31
CA GLN A 244 -5.32 1.15 11.67
C GLN A 244 -5.09 0.76 13.13
N TYR A 245 -5.86 1.34 14.06
CA TYR A 245 -5.68 1.04 15.49
C TYR A 245 -5.86 -0.44 15.78
N SER A 246 -6.85 -1.07 15.13
CA SER A 246 -7.06 -2.52 15.21
C SER A 246 -5.85 -3.31 14.73
N LEU A 247 -5.21 -2.89 13.64
CA LEU A 247 -4.01 -3.54 13.11
C LEU A 247 -2.80 -3.36 14.02
N VAL A 248 -2.55 -2.14 14.52
CA VAL A 248 -1.42 -1.85 15.40
C VAL A 248 -1.56 -2.62 16.72
N LEU A 249 -2.76 -2.61 17.32
CA LEU A 249 -3.03 -3.36 18.53
C LEU A 249 -2.94 -4.87 18.31
N LEU A 250 -3.49 -5.39 17.20
CA LEU A 250 -3.34 -6.80 16.83
C LEU A 250 -1.87 -7.22 16.80
N ILE A 251 -1.02 -6.45 16.10
CA ILE A 251 0.41 -6.76 16.03
C ILE A 251 1.05 -6.62 17.42
N ASN A 252 0.70 -5.59 18.20
CA ASN A 252 1.24 -5.39 19.54
C ASN A 252 0.93 -6.57 20.47
N PHE A 253 -0.32 -7.02 20.52
CA PHE A 253 -0.73 -8.15 21.35
C PHE A 253 -0.11 -9.48 20.87
N LEU A 254 0.02 -9.70 19.56
CA LEU A 254 0.56 -10.96 19.03
C LEU A 254 2.09 -11.04 19.02
N THR A 255 2.78 -9.90 19.02
CA THR A 255 4.24 -9.85 18.89
C THR A 255 4.93 -9.26 20.10
N ASN A 256 4.22 -8.60 21.02
CA ASN A 256 4.76 -7.76 22.09
C ASN A 256 5.73 -6.66 21.64
N LEU A 257 5.82 -6.36 20.34
CA LEU A 257 6.54 -5.18 19.85
C LEU A 257 5.87 -3.91 20.34
N SER A 258 6.63 -2.87 20.68
CA SER A 258 6.05 -1.62 21.17
C SER A 258 5.13 -0.98 20.15
N ILE A 259 4.07 -0.30 20.61
CA ILE A 259 3.10 0.39 19.75
C ILE A 259 3.83 1.39 18.85
N GLU A 260 4.81 2.13 19.39
CA GLU A 260 5.59 3.13 18.64
C GLU A 260 6.42 2.49 17.52
N SER A 261 6.97 1.30 17.75
CA SER A 261 7.77 0.60 16.74
C SER A 261 6.87 0.13 15.60
N ILE A 262 5.68 -0.38 15.94
CA ILE A 262 4.70 -0.85 14.95
C ILE A 262 4.15 0.34 14.16
N ASP A 263 3.63 1.36 14.86
CA ASP A 263 3.04 2.56 14.25
C ASP A 263 4.03 3.20 13.28
N LYS A 264 5.27 3.50 13.68
CA LYS A 264 6.26 4.12 12.79
C LYS A 264 6.58 3.27 11.56
N SER A 265 6.70 1.95 11.72
CA SER A 265 7.24 1.06 10.69
C SER A 265 6.20 0.48 9.74
N LEU A 266 4.94 0.42 10.15
CA LEU A 266 3.89 -0.31 9.45
C LEU A 266 3.78 0.11 7.97
N THR A 267 3.50 1.38 7.70
CA THR A 267 3.26 1.85 6.32
C THR A 267 4.52 1.90 5.46
N PRO A 268 5.68 2.41 5.93
CA PRO A 268 6.90 2.41 5.14
C PRO A 268 7.34 1.00 4.71
N ILE A 269 7.34 0.04 5.65
CA ILE A 269 7.73 -1.34 5.37
C ILE A 269 6.68 -2.03 4.50
N ALA A 270 5.39 -1.90 4.82
CA ALA A 270 4.33 -2.48 4.00
C ALA A 270 4.35 -1.94 2.58
N SER A 271 4.58 -0.64 2.39
CA SER A 271 4.67 -0.01 1.06
C SER A 271 5.87 -0.52 0.27
N ALA A 272 7.03 -0.66 0.92
CA ALA A 272 8.23 -1.18 0.29
C ALA A 272 8.11 -2.63 -0.19
N ILE A 273 7.21 -3.41 0.40
CA ILE A 273 6.93 -4.79 0.01
C ILE A 273 5.76 -4.86 -0.97
N LEU A 274 4.62 -4.25 -0.63
CA LEU A 274 3.37 -4.38 -1.37
C LEU A 274 3.42 -3.70 -2.74
N ILE A 275 4.04 -2.53 -2.86
CA ILE A 275 4.14 -1.82 -4.15
C ILE A 275 4.89 -2.66 -5.19
N PRO A 276 6.16 -3.06 -4.98
CA PRO A 276 6.88 -3.79 -6.02
C PRO A 276 6.28 -5.18 -6.30
N LEU A 277 5.86 -5.92 -5.26
CA LEU A 277 5.33 -7.27 -5.45
C LEU A 277 3.95 -7.28 -6.13
N SER A 278 3.04 -6.39 -5.74
CA SER A 278 1.71 -6.33 -6.36
C SER A 278 1.80 -5.84 -7.80
N THR A 279 2.65 -4.84 -8.07
CA THR A 279 2.86 -4.31 -9.43
C THR A 279 3.45 -5.38 -10.33
N TYR A 280 4.50 -6.06 -9.85
CA TYR A 280 5.12 -7.14 -10.60
C TYR A 280 4.15 -8.30 -10.87
N PHE A 281 3.34 -8.69 -9.88
CA PHE A 281 2.32 -9.72 -10.05
C PHE A 281 1.31 -9.39 -11.15
N THR A 282 0.77 -8.17 -11.12
CA THR A 282 -0.24 -7.70 -12.09
C THR A 282 0.34 -7.68 -13.50
N PHE A 283 1.53 -7.11 -13.71
CA PHE A 283 2.11 -7.00 -15.04
C PHE A 283 2.70 -8.31 -15.56
N LYS A 284 3.17 -9.21 -14.68
CA LYS A 284 3.56 -10.57 -15.08
C LYS A 284 2.42 -11.31 -15.77
N LYS A 285 1.18 -11.08 -15.33
CA LYS A 285 -0.04 -11.67 -15.89
C LYS A 285 -0.47 -11.04 -17.21
N LEU A 286 -0.03 -9.82 -17.49
CA LEU A 286 -0.23 -9.13 -18.78
C LEU A 286 0.89 -9.41 -19.78
N GLU A 287 1.75 -10.40 -19.49
CA GLU A 287 2.90 -10.81 -20.32
C GLU A 287 3.99 -9.73 -20.52
N LEU A 288 3.94 -8.64 -19.74
CA LEU A 288 4.93 -7.55 -19.77
C LEU A 288 6.15 -7.86 -18.89
N GLN A 289 6.79 -9.03 -19.05
CA GLN A 289 7.80 -9.49 -18.08
C GLN A 289 9.19 -8.90 -18.29
N LYS A 290 9.54 -8.50 -19.51
CA LYS A 290 10.88 -7.95 -19.83
C LYS A 290 10.96 -6.53 -19.26
N PHE A 291 12.01 -6.19 -18.50
CA PHE A 291 12.21 -4.84 -17.93
C PHE A 291 11.13 -4.28 -16.99
N ILE A 292 10.14 -5.08 -16.58
CA ILE A 292 9.10 -4.58 -15.67
C ILE A 292 9.65 -4.23 -14.29
N LEU A 293 10.60 -5.00 -13.77
CA LEU A 293 11.24 -4.70 -12.49
C LEU A 293 12.10 -3.45 -12.57
N ILE A 294 12.70 -3.14 -13.73
CA ILE A 294 13.36 -1.84 -13.98
C ILE A 294 12.33 -0.71 -13.89
N SER A 295 11.18 -0.88 -14.52
CA SER A 295 10.10 0.11 -14.51
C SER A 295 9.56 0.34 -13.09
N ILE A 296 9.45 -0.72 -12.30
CA ILE A 296 9.06 -0.67 -10.88
C ILE A 296 10.13 0.02 -10.04
N ALA A 297 11.42 -0.28 -10.26
CA ALA A 297 12.53 0.35 -9.56
C ALA A 297 12.62 1.87 -9.81
N LEU A 298 11.99 2.37 -10.88
CA LEU A 298 11.90 3.80 -11.18
C LEU A 298 10.64 4.49 -10.62
N ILE A 299 9.69 3.75 -10.04
CA ILE A 299 8.51 4.35 -9.37
C ILE A 299 8.90 5.34 -8.26
N PRO A 300 9.97 5.17 -7.48
CA PRO A 300 10.40 6.18 -6.49
C PRO A 300 10.75 7.57 -7.04
N LEU A 301 10.84 7.75 -8.37
CA LEU A 301 10.88 9.08 -8.98
C LEU A 301 9.54 9.84 -8.82
N PHE A 302 8.44 9.10 -8.63
CA PHE A 302 7.15 9.64 -8.22
C PHE A 302 7.21 10.12 -6.77
N PRO A 303 6.59 11.26 -6.41
CA PRO A 303 6.56 11.76 -5.04
C PRO A 303 5.73 10.85 -4.10
N LEU A 304 6.34 9.79 -3.57
CA LEU A 304 5.73 8.82 -2.65
C LEU A 304 5.80 9.28 -1.17
N SER A 305 5.86 10.58 -0.91
CA SER A 305 6.05 11.13 0.44
C SER A 305 4.94 10.73 1.42
N PHE A 306 3.76 10.35 0.93
CA PHE A 306 2.66 9.86 1.74
C PHE A 306 2.89 8.44 2.31
N PHE A 307 3.93 7.71 1.89
CA PHE A 307 4.26 6.38 2.42
C PHE A 307 5.43 6.34 3.39
N ILE A 308 6.03 7.49 3.73
CA ILE A 308 7.20 7.55 4.64
C ILE A 308 6.83 7.53 6.12
N GLN A 309 5.54 7.69 6.43
CA GLN A 309 4.99 7.63 7.78
C GLN A 309 3.68 6.83 7.78
N THR A 310 3.34 6.22 8.90
CA THR A 310 2.04 5.60 9.08
C THR A 310 1.02 6.64 9.47
N THR A 311 -0.04 6.70 8.68
CA THR A 311 -1.30 7.31 9.05
C THR A 311 -2.41 6.41 8.53
N PRO A 312 -3.64 6.52 9.05
CA PRO A 312 -4.77 5.76 8.53
C PRO A 312 -5.01 6.06 7.04
N ASN A 313 -4.80 7.33 6.63
CA ASN A 313 -4.87 7.74 5.23
C ASN A 313 -3.79 7.06 4.37
N SER A 314 -2.53 7.06 4.81
CA SER A 314 -1.41 6.47 4.07
C SER A 314 -1.57 4.96 3.89
N LEU A 315 -2.00 4.24 4.94
CA LEU A 315 -2.26 2.81 4.87
C LEU A 315 -3.45 2.50 3.93
N SER A 316 -4.49 3.34 3.96
CA SER A 316 -5.64 3.21 3.06
C SER A 316 -5.28 3.50 1.60
N LEU A 317 -4.42 4.50 1.33
CA LEU A 317 -3.87 4.76 0.00
C LEU A 317 -3.05 3.57 -0.54
N LEU A 318 -2.30 2.90 0.34
CA LEU A 318 -1.54 1.69 -0.04
C LEU A 318 -2.49 0.57 -0.48
N LEU A 319 -3.56 0.30 0.30
CA LEU A 319 -4.55 -0.71 -0.07
C LEU A 319 -5.35 -0.31 -1.31
N PHE A 320 -5.70 0.97 -1.47
CA PHE A 320 -6.31 1.49 -2.69
C PHE A 320 -5.45 1.21 -3.92
N TYR A 321 -4.12 1.41 -3.83
CA TYR A 321 -3.22 1.07 -4.92
C TYR A 321 -3.23 -0.43 -5.21
N VAL A 322 -3.21 -1.29 -4.19
CA VAL A 322 -3.32 -2.75 -4.36
C VAL A 322 -4.67 -3.14 -4.99
N VAL A 323 -5.79 -2.50 -4.61
CA VAL A 323 -7.10 -2.70 -5.25
C VAL A 323 -7.05 -2.31 -6.73
N SER A 324 -6.43 -1.18 -7.07
CA SER A 324 -6.29 -0.75 -8.47
C SER A 324 -5.55 -1.79 -9.30
N LEU A 325 -4.43 -2.32 -8.80
CA LEU A 325 -3.65 -3.38 -9.43
C LEU A 325 -4.41 -4.71 -9.51
N TRP A 326 -5.25 -4.99 -8.51
CA TRP A 326 -6.11 -6.17 -8.51
C TRP A 326 -7.18 -6.09 -9.60
N ILE A 327 -7.82 -4.92 -9.78
CA ILE A 327 -8.77 -4.68 -10.88
C ILE A 327 -8.11 -4.95 -12.24
N TRP A 328 -6.87 -4.48 -12.45
CA TRP A 328 -6.09 -4.79 -13.65
C TRP A 328 -5.89 -6.30 -13.86
N LYS A 329 -5.59 -7.06 -12.79
CA LYS A 329 -5.49 -8.52 -12.87
C LYS A 329 -6.84 -9.15 -13.25
N GLU A 330 -7.95 -8.67 -12.71
CA GLU A 330 -9.29 -9.19 -13.00
C GLU A 330 -9.81 -8.84 -14.39
N PHE A 331 -9.23 -7.83 -15.03
CA PHE A 331 -9.48 -7.55 -16.43
C PHE A 331 -8.98 -8.67 -17.35
N ALA A 332 -7.90 -9.37 -16.96
CA ALA A 332 -7.42 -10.55 -17.67
C ALA A 332 -8.16 -11.83 -17.23
N GLU A 333 -8.35 -12.02 -15.92
CA GLU A 333 -8.93 -13.25 -15.36
C GLU A 333 -9.78 -12.94 -14.12
N THR A 334 -11.11 -12.92 -14.28
CA THR A 334 -12.09 -12.73 -13.20
C THR A 334 -12.79 -14.05 -12.85
N ASN A 335 -12.99 -14.28 -11.55
CA ASN A 335 -13.88 -15.32 -11.04
C ASN A 335 -14.42 -14.89 -9.68
N TRP A 336 -15.42 -15.59 -9.14
CA TRP A 336 -16.05 -15.19 -7.88
C TRP A 336 -15.07 -15.13 -6.69
N ARG A 337 -14.00 -15.93 -6.69
CA ARG A 337 -13.00 -15.93 -5.61
C ARG A 337 -12.09 -14.73 -5.71
N SER A 338 -11.63 -14.39 -6.91
CA SER A 338 -10.89 -13.16 -7.10
C SER A 338 -11.77 -11.96 -6.73
N ASN A 339 -13.04 -12.00 -7.11
CA ASN A 339 -13.99 -10.95 -6.80
C ASN A 339 -14.12 -10.78 -5.28
N LEU A 340 -14.23 -11.89 -4.53
CA LEU A 340 -14.28 -11.89 -3.07
C LEU A 340 -13.01 -11.27 -2.44
N PHE A 341 -11.83 -11.54 -2.99
CA PHE A 341 -10.59 -10.93 -2.48
C PHE A 341 -10.56 -9.41 -2.68
N GLY A 342 -10.97 -8.91 -3.84
CA GLY A 342 -11.03 -7.46 -4.04
C GLY A 342 -12.17 -6.78 -3.27
N ILE A 343 -13.27 -7.47 -2.97
CA ILE A 343 -14.29 -7.00 -2.00
C ILE A 343 -13.64 -6.86 -0.62
N LEU A 344 -12.93 -7.90 -0.17
CA LEU A 344 -12.25 -7.90 1.13
C LEU A 344 -11.25 -6.74 1.23
N LEU A 345 -10.37 -6.56 0.23
CA LEU A 345 -9.46 -5.42 0.16
C LEU A 345 -10.19 -4.07 0.27
N SER A 346 -11.27 -3.89 -0.49
CA SER A 346 -12.01 -2.63 -0.53
C SER A 346 -12.74 -2.33 0.79
N ILE A 347 -13.36 -3.35 1.41
CA ILE A 347 -14.00 -3.22 2.73
C ILE A 347 -12.97 -2.90 3.80
N THR A 348 -11.81 -3.55 3.79
CA THR A 348 -10.74 -3.23 4.74
C THR A 348 -10.22 -1.81 4.54
N THR A 349 -10.14 -1.32 3.29
CA THR A 349 -9.77 0.06 2.97
C THR A 349 -10.77 1.06 3.58
N CYS A 350 -12.08 0.77 3.54
CA CYS A 350 -13.12 1.52 4.24
C CYS A 350 -12.95 1.50 5.76
N ALA A 351 -12.69 0.33 6.32
CA ALA A 351 -12.51 0.14 7.76
C ALA A 351 -11.31 0.92 8.32
N ILE A 352 -10.26 1.10 7.50
CA ILE A 352 -9.07 1.87 7.88
C ILE A 352 -9.32 3.37 7.75
N HIS A 353 -9.85 3.84 6.60
CA HIS A 353 -10.08 5.26 6.39
C HIS A 353 -11.21 5.49 5.36
N PRO A 354 -12.44 5.85 5.80
CA PRO A 354 -13.62 5.96 4.92
C PRO A 354 -13.45 6.92 3.72
N LEU A 355 -12.72 8.03 3.87
CA LEU A 355 -12.50 8.99 2.78
C LEU A 355 -11.88 8.37 1.53
N ILE A 356 -10.93 7.44 1.72
CA ILE A 356 -10.27 6.72 0.62
C ILE A 356 -11.01 5.43 0.32
N GLY A 357 -11.50 4.75 1.37
CA GLY A 357 -12.16 3.46 1.24
C GLY A 357 -13.51 3.49 0.54
N ILE A 358 -14.38 4.47 0.81
CA ILE A 358 -15.70 4.57 0.16
C ILE A 358 -15.53 4.67 -1.37
N PRO A 359 -14.71 5.61 -1.91
CA PRO A 359 -14.39 5.61 -3.34
C PRO A 359 -13.77 4.30 -3.82
N THR A 360 -12.87 3.69 -3.03
CA THR A 360 -12.24 2.41 -3.39
C THR A 360 -13.28 1.31 -3.60
N LEU A 361 -14.26 1.19 -2.68
CA LEU A 361 -15.34 0.21 -2.76
C LEU A 361 -16.25 0.48 -3.96
N ILE A 362 -16.61 1.74 -4.20
CA ILE A 362 -17.42 2.16 -5.37
C ILE A 362 -16.69 1.80 -6.67
N ILE A 363 -15.41 2.15 -6.78
CA ILE A 363 -14.56 1.83 -7.94
C ILE A 363 -14.49 0.32 -8.15
N TYR A 364 -14.26 -0.44 -7.09
CA TYR A 364 -14.15 -1.88 -7.19
C TYR A 364 -15.47 -2.54 -7.63
N ILE A 365 -16.60 -2.18 -7.00
CA ILE A 365 -17.93 -2.69 -7.40
C ILE A 365 -18.23 -2.34 -8.85
N ALA A 366 -17.98 -1.09 -9.28
CA ALA A 366 -18.19 -0.67 -10.66
C ALA A 366 -17.32 -1.45 -11.66
N SER A 367 -16.11 -1.87 -11.26
CA SER A 367 -15.23 -2.70 -12.10
C SER A 367 -15.82 -4.08 -12.41
N LEU A 368 -16.72 -4.60 -11.57
CA LEU A 368 -17.45 -5.85 -11.80
C LEU A 368 -18.53 -5.68 -12.89
N PHE A 369 -19.08 -4.47 -13.03
CA PHE A 369 -20.14 -4.13 -13.99
C PHE A 369 -19.65 -3.27 -15.17
N LYS A 370 -18.34 -3.20 -15.41
CA LYS A 370 -17.68 -2.34 -16.40
C LYS A 370 -18.22 -2.38 -17.83
N ASN A 371 -18.89 -3.45 -18.22
CA ASN A 371 -19.48 -3.61 -19.56
C ASN A 371 -20.91 -3.04 -19.67
N ASN A 372 -21.57 -2.72 -18.55
CA ASN A 372 -22.92 -2.19 -18.52
C ASN A 372 -22.88 -0.65 -18.56
N LYS A 373 -23.44 -0.06 -19.63
CA LYS A 373 -23.45 1.41 -19.84
C LYS A 373 -24.19 2.16 -18.73
N ILE A 374 -25.34 1.63 -18.27
CA ILE A 374 -26.14 2.24 -17.21
C ILE A 374 -25.37 2.18 -15.90
N ALA A 375 -24.80 1.01 -15.57
CA ALA A 375 -23.97 0.86 -14.37
C ALA A 375 -22.75 1.81 -14.41
N SER A 376 -22.13 1.99 -15.59
CA SER A 376 -21.04 2.95 -15.77
C SER A 376 -21.50 4.38 -15.51
N LEU A 377 -22.69 4.80 -15.97
CA LEU A 377 -23.20 6.16 -15.74
C LEU A 377 -23.52 6.40 -14.27
N ILE A 378 -24.25 5.47 -13.63
CA ILE A 378 -24.56 5.51 -12.20
C ILE A 378 -23.28 5.58 -11.37
N TYR A 379 -22.28 4.75 -11.70
CA TYR A 379 -20.97 4.78 -11.06
C TYR A 379 -20.31 6.15 -11.12
N CYS A 380 -20.35 6.82 -12.27
CA CYS A 380 -19.73 8.12 -12.45
C CYS A 380 -20.37 9.20 -11.56
N VAL A 381 -21.71 9.19 -11.48
CA VAL A 381 -22.46 10.09 -10.59
C VAL A 381 -22.12 9.79 -9.13
N ILE A 382 -22.24 8.53 -8.70
CA ILE A 382 -21.97 8.11 -7.32
C ILE A 382 -20.54 8.48 -6.92
N LEU A 383 -19.54 8.19 -7.76
CA LEU A 383 -18.14 8.49 -7.43
C LEU A 383 -17.92 9.99 -7.23
N THR A 384 -18.52 10.81 -8.09
CA THR A 384 -18.40 12.28 -8.04
C THR A 384 -18.92 12.83 -6.71
N ILE A 385 -20.09 12.36 -6.27
CA ILE A 385 -20.78 12.89 -5.08
C ILE A 385 -20.37 12.20 -3.78
N SER A 386 -19.80 10.99 -3.84
CA SER A 386 -19.56 10.15 -2.66
C SER A 386 -18.75 10.83 -1.56
N ILE A 387 -17.63 11.46 -1.92
CA ILE A 387 -16.75 12.14 -0.97
C ILE A 387 -17.38 13.43 -0.44
N PRO A 388 -17.86 14.36 -1.30
CA PRO A 388 -18.57 15.55 -0.82
C PRO A 388 -19.71 15.22 0.12
N LEU A 389 -20.52 14.20 -0.22
CA LEU A 389 -21.66 13.78 0.57
C LEU A 389 -21.23 13.16 1.90
N ALA A 390 -20.22 12.28 1.91
CA ALA A 390 -19.71 11.67 3.13
C ALA A 390 -19.17 12.73 4.12
N LEU A 391 -18.43 13.72 3.61
CA LEU A 391 -17.92 14.82 4.43
C LEU A 391 -19.06 15.71 4.95
N SER A 392 -20.05 16.00 4.10
CA SER A 392 -21.22 16.79 4.48
C SER A 392 -22.03 16.11 5.59
N VAL A 393 -22.31 14.81 5.44
CA VAL A 393 -23.00 14.01 6.45
C VAL A 393 -22.20 13.97 7.75
N ASN A 394 -20.88 13.77 7.69
CA ASN A 394 -20.03 13.76 8.88
C ASN A 394 -20.06 15.10 9.63
N ASN A 395 -20.04 16.22 8.90
CA ASN A 395 -20.11 17.55 9.49
C ASN A 395 -21.45 17.77 10.21
N LEU A 396 -22.56 17.40 9.56
CA LEU A 396 -23.90 17.50 10.14
C LEU A 396 -24.06 16.62 11.41
N LEU A 397 -23.52 15.40 11.40
CA LEU A 397 -23.54 14.51 12.56
C LEU A 397 -22.67 15.01 13.71
N SER A 398 -21.64 15.81 13.41
CA SER A 398 -20.72 16.38 14.41
C SER A 398 -21.21 17.72 14.95
N SER A 399 -22.49 18.08 14.74
CA SER A 399 -23.10 19.38 15.09
C SER A 399 -22.45 20.61 14.41
N GLY A 400 -21.61 20.39 13.40
CA GLY A 400 -20.98 21.46 12.63
C GLY A 400 -21.97 22.12 11.67
N SER A 401 -21.73 23.39 11.35
CA SER A 401 -22.49 24.10 10.31
C SER A 401 -21.85 23.84 8.94
N LEU A 402 -22.70 23.55 7.94
CA LEU A 402 -22.25 23.30 6.57
C LEU A 402 -22.57 24.53 5.72
N ASN A 403 -21.54 25.25 5.31
CA ASN A 403 -21.68 26.38 4.41
C ASN A 403 -21.34 25.95 2.99
N LEU A 404 -22.34 26.02 2.11
CA LEU A 404 -22.16 25.79 0.68
C LEU A 404 -21.88 27.13 0.01
N THR A 405 -20.62 27.38 -0.31
CA THR A 405 -20.20 28.61 -1.00
C THR A 405 -19.27 28.25 -2.14
N LEU A 406 -19.54 28.76 -3.34
CA LEU A 406 -18.69 28.52 -4.50
C LEU A 406 -17.45 29.41 -4.42
N ASN A 407 -16.29 28.82 -4.16
CA ASN A 407 -14.99 29.50 -4.13
C ASN A 407 -13.98 28.78 -5.03
N LEU A 408 -13.86 29.23 -6.27
CA LEU A 408 -12.93 28.67 -7.27
C LEU A 408 -11.46 28.85 -6.89
N ASN A 409 -11.13 29.84 -6.05
CA ASN A 409 -9.75 30.09 -5.64
C ASN A 409 -9.19 28.92 -4.82
N ASN A 410 -10.03 28.28 -3.99
CA ASN A 410 -9.64 27.11 -3.21
C ASN A 410 -9.18 25.94 -4.11
N PHE A 411 -9.84 25.73 -5.25
CA PHE A 411 -9.42 24.71 -6.21
C PHE A 411 -8.12 25.07 -6.91
N LEU A 412 -7.96 26.33 -7.34
CA LEU A 412 -6.71 26.81 -7.95
C LEU A 412 -5.53 26.72 -6.97
N GLU A 413 -5.78 26.93 -5.67
CA GLU A 413 -4.80 26.78 -4.59
C GLU A 413 -4.26 25.35 -4.42
N LEU A 414 -4.98 24.33 -4.88
CA LEU A 414 -4.46 22.96 -4.91
C LEU A 414 -3.21 22.84 -5.80
N PHE A 415 -3.12 23.69 -6.83
CA PHE A 415 -2.04 23.69 -7.82
C PHE A 415 -1.04 24.84 -7.63
N LYS A 416 -1.34 25.81 -6.75
CA LYS A 416 -0.38 26.84 -6.37
C LYS A 416 0.78 26.19 -5.61
N GLN A 417 2.00 26.47 -6.04
CA GLN A 417 3.20 26.11 -5.29
C GLN A 417 3.74 27.32 -4.53
N PRO A 418 4.38 27.11 -3.37
CA PRO A 418 5.07 28.18 -2.67
C PRO A 418 6.21 28.70 -3.55
N TYR A 419 6.11 29.93 -4.03
CA TYR A 419 7.14 30.61 -4.85
C TYR A 419 8.13 31.43 -4.01
N TRP A 420 7.97 31.43 -2.68
CA TRP A 420 8.81 32.23 -1.77
C TRP A 420 10.31 31.96 -1.95
N TYR A 421 10.71 30.73 -2.30
CA TYR A 421 12.12 30.34 -2.47
C TYR A 421 12.80 31.05 -3.67
N ILE A 422 12.04 31.47 -4.68
CA ILE A 422 12.55 32.19 -5.85
C ILE A 422 12.93 33.61 -5.45
N PHE A 423 12.09 34.26 -4.65
CA PHE A 423 12.26 35.65 -4.22
C PHE A 423 13.15 35.79 -2.98
N ALA A 424 13.22 34.76 -2.13
CA ALA A 424 14.02 34.76 -0.90
C ALA A 424 15.53 34.52 -1.13
N GLY A 425 16.00 34.44 -2.39
CA GLY A 425 17.42 34.23 -2.69
C GLY A 425 17.95 32.85 -2.26
N ALA A 426 17.11 31.80 -2.28
CA ALA A 426 17.52 30.48 -1.86
C ALA A 426 18.73 29.96 -2.70
N PRO A 427 19.66 29.20 -2.08
CA PRO A 427 20.79 28.61 -2.81
C PRO A 427 20.33 27.79 -4.03
N ILE A 428 21.20 27.69 -5.05
CA ILE A 428 20.84 27.09 -6.35
C ILE A 428 20.39 25.64 -6.20
N GLU A 429 20.97 24.89 -5.27
CA GLU A 429 20.65 23.49 -5.01
C GLU A 429 19.19 23.34 -4.56
N TRP A 430 18.74 24.20 -3.64
CA TRP A 430 17.35 24.21 -3.17
C TRP A 430 16.40 24.64 -4.29
N ARG A 431 16.77 25.66 -5.08
CA ARG A 431 15.98 26.10 -6.25
C ARG A 431 15.79 24.95 -7.25
N LEU A 432 16.83 24.17 -7.53
CA LEU A 432 16.75 23.00 -8.41
C LEU A 432 15.82 21.92 -7.85
N LEU A 433 15.82 21.67 -6.53
CA LEU A 433 14.91 20.71 -5.90
C LEU A 433 13.44 21.16 -5.99
N TYR A 434 13.16 22.44 -5.74
CA TYR A 434 11.80 22.97 -5.91
C TYR A 434 11.37 22.99 -7.37
N PHE A 435 12.27 23.29 -8.30
CA PHE A 435 12.01 23.21 -9.74
C PHE A 435 11.73 21.77 -10.19
N TYR A 436 12.50 20.80 -9.69
CA TYR A 436 12.22 19.38 -9.90
C TYR A 436 10.83 19.01 -9.38
N LYS A 437 10.50 19.39 -8.13
CA LYS A 437 9.17 19.15 -7.55
C LYS A 437 8.05 19.76 -8.40
N MET A 438 8.29 20.92 -9.00
CA MET A 438 7.35 21.59 -9.89
C MET A 438 7.16 20.84 -11.21
N LEU A 439 8.24 20.39 -11.84
CA LEU A 439 8.18 19.73 -13.14
C LEU A 439 7.81 18.25 -13.09
N ILE A 440 8.17 17.55 -12.01
CA ILE A 440 8.04 16.09 -11.94
C ILE A 440 6.57 15.66 -11.97
N VAL A 441 5.67 16.40 -11.32
CA VAL A 441 4.24 16.05 -11.30
C VAL A 441 3.62 16.16 -12.71
N PRO A 442 3.72 17.31 -13.43
CA PRO A 442 3.28 17.39 -14.82
C PRO A 442 3.95 16.36 -15.74
N ALA A 443 5.26 16.14 -15.60
CA ALA A 443 5.98 15.16 -16.39
C ALA A 443 5.43 13.74 -16.19
N LEU A 444 5.15 13.35 -14.94
CA LEU A 444 4.57 12.05 -14.62
C LEU A 444 3.13 11.91 -15.11
N VAL A 445 2.35 12.99 -15.13
CA VAL A 445 1.03 13.00 -15.78
C VAL A 445 1.16 12.74 -17.28
N LEU A 446 2.09 13.42 -17.98
CA LEU A 446 2.35 13.21 -19.40
C LEU A 446 2.82 11.78 -19.70
N ILE A 447 3.74 11.25 -18.89
CA ILE A 447 4.21 9.86 -18.97
C ILE A 447 3.04 8.89 -18.73
N GLY A 448 2.15 9.19 -17.77
CA GLY A 448 0.94 8.41 -17.54
C GLY A 448 -0.02 8.42 -18.73
N ILE A 449 -0.25 9.57 -19.37
CA ILE A 449 -1.06 9.69 -20.58
C ILE A 449 -0.45 8.87 -21.72
N LEU A 450 0.86 8.96 -21.94
CA LEU A 450 1.57 8.16 -22.93
C LEU A 450 1.37 6.66 -22.68
N GLY A 451 1.43 6.25 -21.41
CA GLY A 451 1.26 4.85 -20.98
C GLY A 451 -0.14 4.33 -21.20
N PHE A 452 -1.14 5.18 -20.97
CA PHE A 452 -2.52 4.90 -21.33
C PHE A 452 -2.70 4.69 -22.84
N VAL A 453 -2.15 5.60 -23.66
CA VAL A 453 -2.19 5.47 -25.13
C VAL A 453 -1.53 4.18 -25.58
N ILE A 454 -0.37 3.82 -25.03
CA ILE A 454 0.33 2.56 -25.29
C ILE A 454 -0.53 1.36 -24.88
N ALA A 455 -1.10 1.39 -23.67
CA ALA A 455 -1.94 0.30 -23.15
C ALA A 455 -3.11 -0.01 -24.08
N ILE A 456 -3.75 1.01 -24.65
CA ILE A 456 -4.85 0.83 -25.61
C ILE A 456 -4.33 0.44 -26.99
N LYS A 457 -3.41 1.21 -27.57
CA LYS A 457 -3.03 1.04 -28.99
C LYS A 457 -2.16 -0.19 -29.22
N LYS A 458 -1.14 -0.39 -28.38
CA LYS A 458 -0.17 -1.49 -28.53
C LYS A 458 -0.67 -2.77 -27.86
N TYR A 459 -1.10 -2.66 -26.60
CA TYR A 459 -1.48 -3.83 -25.80
C TYR A 459 -2.96 -4.19 -25.87
N LYS A 460 -3.79 -3.39 -26.57
CA LYS A 460 -5.23 -3.62 -26.77
C LYS A 460 -6.00 -3.78 -25.44
N ILE A 461 -5.52 -3.16 -24.36
CA ILE A 461 -6.15 -3.20 -23.04
C ILE A 461 -7.28 -2.16 -23.01
N THR A 462 -8.35 -2.42 -23.75
CA THR A 462 -9.51 -1.50 -23.87
C THR A 462 -10.17 -1.17 -22.54
N LYS A 463 -10.06 -2.08 -21.56
CA LYS A 463 -10.54 -1.89 -20.20
C LYS A 463 -9.77 -0.79 -19.43
N ALA A 464 -8.62 -0.32 -19.93
CA ALA A 464 -7.92 0.85 -19.39
C ALA A 464 -8.80 2.12 -19.40
N ASN A 465 -9.78 2.21 -20.30
CA ASN A 465 -10.77 3.29 -20.33
C ASN A 465 -11.55 3.43 -19.01
N PHE A 466 -11.71 2.34 -18.26
CA PHE A 466 -12.33 2.37 -16.93
C PHE A 466 -11.55 3.32 -16.01
N PHE A 467 -10.23 3.18 -15.94
CA PHE A 467 -9.39 4.00 -15.06
C PHE A 467 -9.34 5.47 -15.46
N ILE A 468 -9.36 5.79 -16.76
CA ILE A 468 -9.43 7.19 -17.20
C ILE A 468 -10.76 7.82 -16.80
N LYS A 469 -11.88 7.11 -16.96
CA LYS A 469 -13.17 7.58 -16.43
C LYS A 469 -13.07 7.80 -14.93
N THR A 470 -12.54 6.83 -14.17
CA THR A 470 -12.33 6.98 -12.72
C THR A 470 -11.54 8.24 -12.38
N ILE A 471 -10.42 8.49 -13.06
CA ILE A 471 -9.58 9.67 -12.85
C ILE A 471 -10.36 10.96 -13.09
N ILE A 472 -11.11 11.05 -14.20
CA ILE A 472 -11.92 12.22 -14.53
C ILE A 472 -12.96 12.51 -13.44
N TYR A 473 -13.71 11.49 -13.00
CA TYR A 473 -14.78 11.70 -12.00
C TYR A 473 -14.23 11.93 -10.58
N LEU A 474 -13.06 11.37 -10.22
CA LEU A 474 -12.35 11.77 -9.00
C LEU A 474 -11.84 13.22 -9.09
N PHE A 475 -11.42 13.68 -10.27
CA PHE A 475 -10.99 15.07 -10.47
C PHE A 475 -12.18 16.02 -10.33
N ILE A 476 -13.36 15.68 -10.87
CA ILE A 476 -14.59 16.44 -10.64
C ILE A 476 -14.98 16.41 -9.15
N SER A 477 -14.86 15.27 -8.48
CA SER A 477 -15.09 15.17 -7.03
C SER A 477 -14.12 16.08 -6.24
N THR A 478 -12.86 16.17 -6.66
CA THR A 478 -11.86 17.10 -6.10
C THR A 478 -12.29 18.55 -6.28
N PHE A 479 -12.73 18.91 -7.49
CA PHE A 479 -13.23 20.24 -7.80
C PHE A 479 -14.41 20.62 -6.90
N ILE A 480 -15.42 19.75 -6.76
CA ILE A 480 -16.57 19.98 -5.89
C ILE A 480 -16.13 20.11 -4.43
N THR A 481 -15.32 19.17 -3.94
CA THR A 481 -14.87 19.14 -2.53
C THR A 481 -14.11 20.41 -2.16
N SER A 482 -13.28 20.94 -3.04
CA SER A 482 -12.49 22.15 -2.77
C SER A 482 -13.24 23.46 -3.03
N SER A 483 -14.14 23.48 -4.02
CA SER A 483 -14.79 24.71 -4.46
C SER A 483 -16.14 24.95 -3.79
N VAL A 484 -16.83 23.93 -3.28
CA VAL A 484 -18.22 24.05 -2.81
C VAL A 484 -18.35 23.86 -1.30
N LEU A 485 -17.55 22.98 -0.72
CA LEU A 485 -17.65 22.65 0.70
C LEU A 485 -16.76 23.56 1.55
N PHE A 486 -17.34 24.15 2.58
CA PHE A 486 -16.64 24.90 3.62
C PHE A 486 -17.03 24.37 5.00
N PHE A 487 -16.04 23.88 5.75
CA PHE A 487 -16.23 23.31 7.09
C PHE A 487 -15.90 24.38 8.14
N THR A 488 -16.88 24.91 8.87
CA THR A 488 -16.62 26.01 9.82
C THR A 488 -15.62 25.65 10.93
N ASP A 489 -15.55 24.38 11.29
CA ASP A 489 -14.76 23.90 12.42
C ASP A 489 -13.35 23.44 12.02
N VAL A 490 -13.02 23.53 10.73
CA VAL A 490 -11.68 23.22 10.20
C VAL A 490 -10.96 24.52 9.90
N VAL A 491 -9.69 24.62 10.30
CA VAL A 491 -8.90 25.83 10.06
C VAL A 491 -8.75 26.09 8.56
N SER A 492 -8.80 27.36 8.14
CA SER A 492 -8.88 27.77 6.73
C SER A 492 -7.79 27.14 5.84
N TYR A 493 -6.56 27.03 6.33
CA TYR A 493 -5.45 26.44 5.58
C TYR A 493 -5.53 24.91 5.44
N GLU A 494 -6.41 24.23 6.19
CA GLU A 494 -6.61 22.78 6.13
C GLU A 494 -7.81 22.36 5.28
N GLN A 495 -8.69 23.29 4.89
CA GLN A 495 -9.90 23.02 4.11
C GLN A 495 -9.61 22.21 2.84
N THR A 496 -8.51 22.54 2.15
CA THR A 496 -8.14 21.91 0.87
C THR A 496 -7.47 20.55 1.04
N ASN A 497 -7.13 20.12 2.27
CA ASN A 497 -6.44 18.86 2.51
C ASN A 497 -7.27 17.65 2.09
N TYR A 498 -8.59 17.68 2.25
CA TYR A 498 -9.47 16.60 1.80
C TYR A 498 -9.43 16.42 0.28
N ALA A 499 -9.51 17.53 -0.48
CA ALA A 499 -9.37 17.52 -1.93
C ALA A 499 -7.97 17.04 -2.37
N ARG A 500 -6.90 17.46 -1.69
CA ARG A 500 -5.53 16.97 -1.96
C ARG A 500 -5.41 15.45 -1.81
N ARG A 501 -6.08 14.84 -0.82
CA ARG A 501 -6.10 13.37 -0.66
C ARG A 501 -6.73 12.66 -1.87
N ILE A 502 -7.74 13.26 -2.51
CA ILE A 502 -8.35 12.73 -3.74
C ILE A 502 -7.37 12.84 -4.91
N LEU A 503 -6.63 13.95 -5.03
CA LEU A 503 -5.57 14.08 -6.04
C LEU A 503 -4.47 13.00 -5.87
N THR A 504 -4.13 12.64 -4.63
CA THR A 504 -3.20 11.52 -4.36
C THR A 504 -3.76 10.18 -4.85
N MET A 505 -5.08 9.95 -4.73
CA MET A 505 -5.70 8.76 -5.32
C MET A 505 -5.58 8.77 -6.85
N ILE A 506 -5.86 9.90 -7.49
CA ILE A 506 -5.70 10.05 -8.94
C ILE A 506 -4.27 9.73 -9.37
N SER A 507 -3.28 10.22 -8.63
CA SER A 507 -1.89 9.97 -8.97
C SER A 507 -1.49 8.51 -8.82
N LEU A 508 -2.03 7.80 -7.83
CA LEU A 508 -1.84 6.36 -7.68
C LEU A 508 -2.49 5.55 -8.82
N LEU A 509 -3.63 6.00 -9.35
CA LEU A 509 -4.25 5.38 -10.54
C LEU A 509 -3.42 5.59 -11.83
N LEU A 510 -2.57 6.61 -11.88
CA LEU A 510 -1.64 6.84 -12.99
C LEU A 510 -0.42 5.92 -12.95
N LEU A 511 0.00 5.42 -11.78
CA LEU A 511 1.22 4.62 -11.62
C LEU A 511 1.30 3.38 -12.54
N PRO A 512 0.23 2.57 -12.72
CA PRO A 512 0.27 1.45 -13.66
C PRO A 512 0.58 1.90 -15.10
N PHE A 513 0.01 3.04 -15.54
CA PHE A 513 0.30 3.59 -16.87
C PHE A 513 1.72 4.12 -16.97
N ILE A 514 2.22 4.80 -15.94
CA ILE A 514 3.62 5.23 -15.87
C ILE A 514 4.57 4.03 -15.99
N THR A 515 4.26 2.93 -15.30
CA THR A 515 5.05 1.69 -15.38
C THR A 515 5.06 1.13 -16.81
N ILE A 516 3.92 1.12 -17.51
CA ILE A 516 3.83 0.70 -18.92
C ILE A 516 4.70 1.58 -19.83
N SER A 517 4.67 2.91 -19.65
CA SER A 517 5.48 3.85 -20.44
C SER A 517 6.97 3.59 -20.28
N ILE A 518 7.43 3.46 -19.03
CA ILE A 518 8.84 3.21 -18.72
C ILE A 518 9.26 1.85 -19.29
N HIS A 519 8.42 0.83 -19.13
CA HIS A 519 8.65 -0.50 -19.70
C HIS A 519 8.86 -0.43 -21.22
N GLU A 520 7.99 0.28 -21.94
CA GLU A 520 8.10 0.46 -23.38
C GLU A 520 9.34 1.21 -23.81
N PHE A 521 9.73 2.24 -23.06
CA PHE A 521 10.97 2.94 -23.29
C PHE A 521 12.16 1.96 -23.29
N PHE A 522 12.29 1.14 -22.24
CA PHE A 522 13.39 0.17 -22.16
C PHE A 522 13.34 -0.92 -23.23
N ILE A 523 12.16 -1.34 -23.68
CA ILE A 523 12.06 -2.27 -24.82
C ILE A 523 12.70 -1.67 -26.06
N LYS A 524 12.31 -0.44 -26.43
CA LYS A 524 12.77 0.22 -27.66
C LYS A 524 14.27 0.50 -27.69
N PHE A 525 14.89 0.80 -26.55
CA PHE A 525 16.34 1.02 -26.47
C PHE A 525 17.15 -0.28 -26.38
N SER A 526 16.50 -1.43 -26.15
CA SER A 526 17.15 -2.75 -26.08
C SER A 526 17.13 -3.54 -27.40
N THR A 527 16.31 -3.10 -28.35
CA THR A 527 16.16 -3.65 -29.70
C THR A 527 16.86 -2.74 -30.68
#